data_AF-A0A061E2E9-F1
#
_entry.id   AF-A0A061E2E9-F1
#
_cell.length_a   1.000
_cell.length_b   1.000
_cell.length_c   1.000
_cell.angle_alpha   90.00
_cell.angle_beta   90.00
_cell.angle_gamma   90.00
#
_symmetry.space_group_name_H-M   'P 1'
#
loop_
_entity.id
_entity.type
_entity.pdbx_description
1 polymer ?
#
loop_
_entity_poly.entity_id
_entity_poly.type
_entity_poly.pdbx_seq_one_letter_code
_entity_poly.pdbx_strand_id
1 'polypeptide(L)'
;MDIEQKQADLIDHFVKQASAQQGSALGSIILEATSHPSLFAFSEILAVPSVAELERTENSVYLEVLRLFAHGTWSDYKGNSGRLPQLVPDQVLKLKQLTVLTLAETNKVLPYDQLMLELDVTNVRELEDFLINECMYAGIVRGKLDQLRRCFEVQFAAGRDLRPGQLGSMIQTLSNWLGTSDNLLISIQEKIKWADTMSELDKKHRKEVEDRVEEVKKSLTLKKLHTVSRPTLTSEGSRRSTLNLVE
;
A
#
# COMPACT_ATOMS: atom_id res chain seq x y z
N MET A 1 13.45 3.48 -13.03
CA MET A 1 12.48 3.16 -14.11
C MET A 1 12.83 3.95 -15.35
N ASP A 2 12.42 3.48 -16.53
CA ASP A 2 12.75 4.11 -17.83
C ASP A 2 12.39 5.60 -17.92
N ILE A 3 11.35 6.04 -17.19
CA ILE A 3 10.94 7.46 -17.17
C ILE A 3 11.91 8.32 -16.34
N GLU A 4 12.25 7.90 -15.13
CA GLU A 4 13.18 8.60 -14.22
C GLU A 4 14.56 8.76 -14.85
N GLN A 5 15.03 7.72 -15.54
CA GLN A 5 16.36 7.73 -16.17
C GLN A 5 16.40 8.65 -17.39
N LYS A 6 15.34 8.72 -18.20
CA LYS A 6 15.19 9.70 -19.28
C LYS A 6 15.03 11.13 -18.76
N GLN A 7 14.49 11.30 -17.57
CA GLN A 7 14.34 12.62 -16.94
C GLN A 7 15.66 13.19 -16.43
N ALA A 8 16.54 12.36 -15.87
CA ALA A 8 17.83 12.81 -15.37
C ALA A 8 18.64 13.59 -16.42
N ASP A 9 18.73 13.07 -17.66
CA ASP A 9 19.43 13.72 -18.77
C ASP A 9 18.79 15.06 -19.17
N LEU A 10 17.46 15.15 -19.13
CA LEU A 10 16.70 16.37 -19.44
C LEU A 10 16.84 17.42 -18.33
N ILE A 11 16.83 17.00 -17.07
CA ILE A 11 17.03 17.89 -15.92
C ILE A 11 18.44 18.49 -16.00
N ASP A 12 19.47 17.67 -16.20
CA ASP A 12 20.85 18.13 -16.37
C ASP A 12 21.00 19.10 -17.56
N HIS A 13 20.32 18.82 -18.69
CA HIS A 13 20.29 19.72 -19.84
C HIS A 13 19.71 21.10 -19.49
N PHE A 14 18.50 21.14 -18.90
CA PHE A 14 17.84 22.41 -18.56
C PHE A 14 18.55 23.16 -17.42
N VAL A 15 19.11 22.45 -16.43
CA VAL A 15 19.93 23.04 -15.36
C VAL A 15 21.19 23.70 -15.93
N LYS A 16 21.87 23.05 -16.89
CA LYS A 16 23.03 23.64 -17.58
C LYS A 16 22.66 24.86 -18.41
N GLN A 17 21.56 24.82 -19.17
CA GLN A 17 21.07 25.99 -19.90
C GLN A 17 20.70 27.15 -18.97
N ALA A 18 19.94 26.88 -17.91
CA ALA A 18 19.52 27.89 -16.93
C ALA A 18 20.71 28.50 -16.16
N SER A 19 21.78 27.73 -15.95
CA SER A 19 23.02 28.23 -15.32
C SER A 19 23.89 29.06 -16.27
N ALA A 20 23.73 28.89 -17.59
CA ALA A 20 24.52 29.58 -18.62
C ALA A 20 23.84 30.84 -19.18
N GLN A 21 22.59 31.10 -18.81
CA GLN A 21 21.75 32.20 -19.32
C GLN A 21 21.28 33.12 -18.19
N GLN A 22 20.91 34.36 -18.53
CA GLN A 22 20.43 35.35 -17.57
C GLN A 22 19.26 36.16 -18.14
N GLY A 23 18.46 36.76 -17.24
CA GLY A 23 17.38 37.67 -17.60
C GLY A 23 16.29 37.02 -18.46
N SER A 24 15.91 37.66 -19.57
CA SER A 24 14.80 37.24 -20.43
C SER A 24 14.97 35.86 -21.07
N ALA A 25 16.21 35.41 -21.30
CA ALA A 25 16.49 34.09 -21.87
C ALA A 25 16.05 32.92 -20.95
N LEU A 26 15.95 33.16 -19.63
CA LEU A 26 15.44 32.16 -18.69
C LEU A 26 13.94 31.93 -18.84
N GLY A 27 13.17 32.94 -19.29
CA GLY A 27 11.73 32.78 -19.56
C GLY A 27 11.46 31.75 -20.66
N SER A 28 12.25 31.78 -21.74
CA SER A 28 12.18 30.75 -22.81
C SER A 28 12.58 29.36 -22.32
N ILE A 29 13.61 29.23 -21.48
CA ILE A 29 14.04 27.94 -20.92
C ILE A 29 12.94 27.36 -19.99
N ILE A 30 12.33 28.19 -19.16
CA ILE A 30 11.22 27.76 -18.29
C ILE A 30 10.01 27.34 -19.12
N LEU A 31 9.66 28.07 -20.19
CA LEU A 31 8.60 27.70 -21.12
C LEU A 31 8.88 26.35 -21.79
N GLU A 32 10.10 26.12 -22.27
CA GLU A 32 10.51 24.86 -22.91
C GLU A 32 10.47 23.69 -21.91
N ALA A 33 11.08 23.83 -20.73
CA ALA A 33 11.06 22.81 -19.68
C ALA A 33 9.63 22.47 -19.22
N THR A 34 8.79 23.47 -18.96
CA THR A 34 7.39 23.25 -18.55
C THR A 34 6.51 22.71 -19.66
N SER A 35 6.90 22.81 -20.94
CA SER A 35 6.21 22.19 -22.08
C SER A 35 6.75 20.79 -22.44
N HIS A 36 8.01 20.47 -22.11
CA HIS A 36 8.69 19.26 -22.60
C HIS A 36 8.02 17.95 -22.16
N PRO A 37 7.52 17.07 -23.05
CA PRO A 37 6.55 16.01 -22.70
C PRO A 37 7.06 14.95 -21.72
N SER A 38 8.38 14.71 -21.66
CA SER A 38 8.97 13.72 -20.75
C SER A 38 9.38 14.28 -19.38
N LEU A 39 9.34 15.60 -19.16
CA LEU A 39 9.88 16.25 -17.95
C LEU A 39 8.75 16.56 -16.94
N PHE A 40 8.77 15.89 -15.78
CA PHE A 40 7.77 16.03 -14.71
C PHE A 40 8.35 16.43 -13.35
N ALA A 41 9.67 16.69 -13.27
CA ALA A 41 10.36 17.18 -12.09
C ALA A 41 11.08 18.50 -12.43
N PHE A 42 11.05 19.44 -11.50
CA PHE A 42 11.44 20.84 -11.70
C PHE A 42 12.26 21.42 -10.54
N SER A 43 12.43 20.71 -9.43
CA SER A 43 13.12 21.17 -8.20
C SER A 43 14.55 21.62 -8.48
N GLU A 44 15.29 20.85 -9.28
CA GLU A 44 16.69 21.11 -9.63
C GLU A 44 16.80 22.36 -10.50
N ILE A 45 15.85 22.58 -11.42
CA ILE A 45 15.79 23.79 -12.27
C ILE A 45 15.41 25.00 -11.41
N LEU A 46 14.47 24.84 -10.48
CA LEU A 46 14.04 25.86 -9.53
C LEU A 46 15.15 26.25 -8.53
N ALA A 47 16.06 25.33 -8.23
CA ALA A 47 17.21 25.53 -7.35
C ALA A 47 18.40 26.25 -8.03
N VAL A 48 18.37 26.47 -9.36
CA VAL A 48 19.43 27.21 -10.07
C VAL A 48 19.47 28.67 -9.57
N PRO A 49 20.63 29.21 -9.13
CA PRO A 49 20.72 30.58 -8.60
C PRO A 49 20.16 31.65 -9.53
N SER A 50 20.47 31.56 -10.84
CA SER A 50 20.00 32.48 -11.87
C SER A 50 18.47 32.47 -12.05
N VAL A 51 17.81 31.34 -11.74
CA VAL A 51 16.34 31.22 -11.74
C VAL A 51 15.76 31.86 -10.48
N ALA A 52 16.39 31.70 -9.32
CA ALA A 52 15.99 32.37 -8.08
C ALA A 52 16.14 33.90 -8.16
N GLU A 53 17.11 34.41 -8.92
CA GLU A 53 17.31 35.84 -9.15
C GLU A 53 16.15 36.51 -9.91
N LEU A 54 15.37 35.75 -10.70
CA LEU A 54 14.20 36.26 -11.44
C LEU A 54 13.14 36.91 -10.54
N GLU A 55 13.06 36.52 -9.27
CA GLU A 55 12.13 37.08 -8.27
C GLU A 55 12.27 38.60 -8.11
N ARG A 56 13.46 39.16 -8.40
CA ARG A 56 13.76 40.60 -8.32
C ARG A 56 13.64 41.33 -9.66
N THR A 57 13.10 40.67 -10.69
CA THR A 57 13.03 41.18 -12.07
C THR A 57 11.59 41.21 -12.58
N GLU A 58 11.38 41.88 -13.72
CA GLU A 58 10.10 41.89 -14.45
C GLU A 58 9.66 40.48 -14.91
N ASN A 59 10.58 39.51 -14.91
CA ASN A 59 10.33 38.11 -15.29
C ASN A 59 9.92 37.20 -14.10
N SER A 60 9.59 37.78 -12.94
CA SER A 60 9.16 37.03 -11.74
C SER A 60 7.97 36.09 -11.99
N VAL A 61 7.08 36.44 -12.93
CA VAL A 61 5.97 35.58 -13.38
C VAL A 61 6.41 34.21 -13.90
N TYR A 62 7.58 34.09 -14.54
CA TYR A 62 8.09 32.78 -14.99
C TYR A 62 8.55 31.91 -13.81
N LEU A 63 9.08 32.53 -12.75
CA LEU A 63 9.40 31.83 -11.51
C LEU A 63 8.14 31.34 -10.79
N GLU A 64 7.05 32.12 -10.80
CA GLU A 64 5.76 31.67 -10.27
C GLU A 64 5.19 30.49 -11.07
N VAL A 65 5.31 30.50 -12.40
CA VAL A 65 4.96 29.34 -13.25
C VAL A 65 5.80 28.11 -12.90
N LEU A 66 7.12 28.25 -12.74
CA LEU A 66 7.97 27.10 -12.37
C LEU A 66 7.62 26.54 -10.99
N ARG A 67 7.34 27.41 -10.00
CA ARG A 67 6.85 27.02 -8.67
C ARG A 67 5.49 26.31 -8.72
N LEU A 68 4.57 26.76 -9.58
CA LEU A 68 3.28 26.12 -9.84
C LEU A 68 3.46 24.71 -10.40
N PHE A 69 4.39 24.50 -11.34
CA PHE A 69 4.64 23.17 -11.92
C PHE A 69 5.30 22.23 -10.91
N ALA A 70 6.29 22.72 -10.16
CA ALA A 70 6.95 21.94 -9.11
C ALA A 70 5.97 21.51 -8.01
N HIS A 71 5.10 22.42 -7.54
CA HIS A 71 4.38 22.18 -6.28
C HIS A 71 2.86 22.34 -6.35
N GLY A 72 2.30 23.13 -7.26
CA GLY A 72 0.86 23.42 -7.34
C GLY A 72 0.07 22.42 -8.19
N THR A 73 -1.13 22.81 -8.61
CA THR A 73 -2.12 22.00 -9.33
C THR A 73 -2.86 22.84 -10.39
N TRP A 74 -3.67 22.20 -11.22
CA TRP A 74 -4.55 22.89 -12.17
C TRP A 74 -5.55 23.83 -11.47
N SER A 75 -6.09 23.42 -10.32
CA SER A 75 -6.93 24.25 -9.46
C SER A 75 -6.20 25.50 -8.94
N ASP A 76 -4.93 25.37 -8.54
CA ASP A 76 -4.10 26.51 -8.14
C ASP A 76 -3.87 27.51 -9.29
N TYR A 77 -3.69 27.02 -10.52
CA TYR A 77 -3.59 27.89 -11.70
C TYR A 77 -4.89 28.64 -11.98
N LYS A 78 -6.02 27.93 -11.97
CA LYS A 78 -7.35 28.53 -12.18
C LYS A 78 -7.65 29.61 -11.14
N GLY A 79 -7.30 29.37 -9.87
CA GLY A 79 -7.43 30.34 -8.78
C GLY A 79 -6.51 31.57 -8.89
N ASN A 80 -5.37 31.46 -9.57
CA ASN A 80 -4.37 32.54 -9.73
C ASN A 80 -4.27 33.10 -11.15
N SER A 81 -5.25 32.82 -12.01
CA SER A 81 -5.25 33.16 -13.45
C SER A 81 -5.20 34.66 -13.78
N GLY A 82 -5.39 35.54 -12.79
CA GLY A 82 -5.18 37.00 -12.93
C GLY A 82 -3.77 37.49 -12.60
N ARG A 83 -2.85 36.61 -12.16
CA ARG A 83 -1.44 36.93 -11.85
C ARG A 83 -0.47 36.17 -12.74
N LEU A 84 -0.79 34.90 -13.03
CA LEU A 84 0.02 34.03 -13.87
C LEU A 84 -0.24 34.30 -15.37
N PRO A 85 0.77 34.11 -16.23
CA PRO A 85 0.59 34.22 -17.68
C PRO A 85 -0.29 33.09 -18.22
N GLN A 86 -0.86 33.30 -19.39
CA GLN A 86 -1.62 32.26 -20.09
C GLN A 86 -0.69 31.10 -20.49
N LEU A 87 -0.98 29.90 -20.00
CA LEU A 87 -0.25 28.68 -20.35
C LEU A 87 -0.53 28.22 -21.78
N VAL A 88 0.49 27.69 -22.46
CA VAL A 88 0.33 27.03 -23.77
C VAL A 88 -0.32 25.64 -23.63
N PRO A 89 -0.87 25.02 -24.69
CA PRO A 89 -1.56 23.73 -24.60
C PRO A 89 -0.74 22.62 -23.91
N ASP A 90 0.56 22.52 -24.22
CA ASP A 90 1.46 21.51 -23.65
C ASP A 90 1.70 21.73 -22.14
N GLN A 91 1.77 22.99 -21.70
CA GLN A 91 1.81 23.36 -20.28
C GLN A 91 0.50 23.02 -19.56
N VAL A 92 -0.65 23.28 -20.19
CA VAL A 92 -1.98 22.93 -19.63
C VAL A 92 -2.09 21.42 -19.46
N LEU A 93 -1.75 20.66 -20.49
CA LEU A 93 -1.68 19.20 -20.49
C LEU A 93 -0.81 18.70 -19.33
N LYS A 94 0.41 19.23 -19.20
CA LYS A 94 1.34 18.83 -18.16
C LYS A 94 0.87 19.19 -16.75
N LEU A 95 0.30 20.37 -16.55
CA LEU A 95 -0.21 20.74 -15.22
C LEU A 95 -1.39 19.86 -14.79
N LYS A 96 -2.24 19.43 -15.73
CA LYS A 96 -3.27 18.40 -15.49
C LYS A 96 -2.64 17.03 -15.14
N GLN A 97 -1.60 16.59 -15.86
CA GLN A 97 -0.86 15.35 -15.55
C GLN A 97 -0.24 15.38 -14.13
N LEU A 98 0.40 16.48 -13.75
CA LEU A 98 0.99 16.69 -12.41
C LEU A 98 -0.08 16.75 -11.31
N THR A 99 -1.29 17.22 -11.64
CA THR A 99 -2.44 17.22 -10.72
C THR A 99 -2.90 15.78 -10.43
N VAL A 100 -2.96 14.90 -11.44
CA VAL A 100 -3.24 13.46 -11.23
C VAL A 100 -2.20 12.81 -10.31
N LEU A 101 -0.91 13.11 -10.50
CA LEU A 101 0.16 12.60 -9.61
C LEU A 101 -0.05 13.06 -8.15
N THR A 102 -0.42 14.33 -7.94
CA THR A 102 -0.68 14.89 -6.61
C THR A 102 -1.87 14.20 -5.91
N LEU A 103 -2.93 13.89 -6.66
CA LEU A 103 -4.08 13.15 -6.14
C LEU A 103 -3.70 11.69 -5.80
N ALA A 104 -2.91 11.05 -6.66
CA ALA A 104 -2.43 9.67 -6.53
C ALA A 104 -1.39 9.46 -5.41
N GLU A 105 -0.71 10.53 -4.99
CA GLU A 105 0.13 10.58 -3.78
C GLU A 105 -0.72 10.35 -2.52
N THR A 106 -1.88 11.00 -2.45
CA THR A 106 -2.76 10.99 -1.27
C THR A 106 -3.67 9.75 -1.23
N ASN A 107 -4.27 9.37 -2.36
CA ASN A 107 -5.32 8.34 -2.42
C ASN A 107 -5.04 7.31 -3.52
N LYS A 108 -5.20 6.01 -3.19
CA LYS A 108 -5.08 4.90 -4.16
C LYS A 108 -6.35 4.62 -4.97
N VAL A 109 -7.48 5.18 -4.57
CA VAL A 109 -8.73 5.11 -5.33
C VAL A 109 -9.20 6.55 -5.55
N LEU A 110 -9.20 7.00 -6.80
CA LEU A 110 -9.54 8.37 -7.19
C LEU A 110 -10.93 8.40 -7.81
N PRO A 111 -11.94 9.00 -7.17
CA PRO A 111 -13.27 9.13 -7.76
C PRO A 111 -13.24 9.97 -9.04
N TYR A 112 -13.98 9.56 -10.06
CA TYR A 112 -14.09 10.29 -11.32
C TYR A 112 -14.62 11.70 -11.11
N ASP A 113 -15.58 11.90 -10.20
CA ASP A 113 -16.17 13.22 -9.95
C ASP A 113 -15.14 14.20 -9.35
N GLN A 114 -14.21 13.72 -8.54
CA GLN A 114 -13.08 14.52 -8.04
C GLN A 114 -12.07 14.82 -9.15
N LEU A 115 -11.71 13.80 -9.97
CA LEU A 115 -10.79 13.99 -11.10
C LEU A 115 -11.36 14.96 -12.14
N MET A 116 -12.65 14.88 -12.45
CA MET A 116 -13.33 15.79 -13.37
C MET A 116 -13.32 17.24 -12.86
N LEU A 117 -13.51 17.45 -11.55
CA LEU A 117 -13.43 18.77 -10.92
C LEU A 117 -12.01 19.33 -10.95
N GLU A 118 -11.03 18.59 -10.43
CA GLU A 118 -9.63 19.04 -10.31
C GLU A 118 -8.91 19.21 -11.65
N LEU A 119 -9.36 18.50 -12.69
CA LEU A 119 -8.80 18.61 -14.04
C LEU A 119 -9.64 19.53 -14.96
N ASP A 120 -10.77 20.08 -14.51
CA ASP A 120 -11.69 20.87 -15.35
C ASP A 120 -12.05 20.11 -16.63
N VAL A 121 -12.60 18.90 -16.45
CA VAL A 121 -12.97 17.93 -17.49
C VAL A 121 -14.47 17.64 -17.42
N THR A 122 -15.14 17.73 -18.56
CA THR A 122 -16.61 17.83 -18.60
C THR A 122 -17.34 16.49 -18.54
N ASN A 123 -16.69 15.42 -18.99
CA ASN A 123 -17.34 14.12 -19.17
C ASN A 123 -16.37 12.96 -18.91
N VAL A 124 -16.94 11.78 -18.63
CA VAL A 124 -16.17 10.57 -18.29
C VAL A 124 -15.29 10.09 -19.45
N ARG A 125 -15.73 10.24 -20.70
CA ARG A 125 -14.98 9.77 -21.86
C ARG A 125 -13.69 10.56 -22.04
N GLU A 126 -13.78 11.88 -21.92
CA GLU A 126 -12.66 12.82 -21.91
C GLU A 126 -11.68 12.52 -20.74
N LEU A 127 -12.20 12.21 -19.55
CA LEU A 127 -11.36 11.80 -18.41
C LEU A 127 -10.63 10.47 -18.68
N GLU A 128 -11.33 9.45 -19.18
CA GLU A 128 -10.74 8.13 -19.45
C GLU A 128 -9.70 8.22 -20.57
N ASP A 129 -9.97 8.96 -21.65
CA ASP A 129 -9.00 9.20 -22.72
C ASP A 129 -7.78 9.99 -22.22
N PHE A 130 -7.96 10.99 -21.36
CA PHE A 130 -6.86 11.72 -20.73
C PHE A 130 -6.00 10.79 -19.85
N LEU A 131 -6.63 10.01 -18.96
CA LEU A 131 -5.89 9.08 -18.08
C LEU A 131 -5.13 8.02 -18.88
N ILE A 132 -5.70 7.50 -19.97
CA ILE A 132 -5.05 6.52 -20.84
C ILE A 132 -3.92 7.19 -21.64
N ASN A 133 -4.26 8.10 -22.54
CA ASN A 133 -3.34 8.65 -23.55
C ASN A 133 -2.28 9.55 -22.94
N GLU A 134 -2.66 10.38 -21.96
CA GLU A 134 -1.77 11.40 -21.42
C GLU A 134 -1.07 10.96 -20.13
N CYS A 135 -1.63 10.04 -19.35
CA CYS A 135 -1.01 9.62 -18.08
C CYS A 135 -0.44 8.19 -18.12
N MET A 136 -1.17 7.20 -18.64
CA MET A 136 -0.69 5.81 -18.67
C MET A 136 0.34 5.57 -19.78
N TYR A 137 0.10 6.08 -21.00
CA TYR A 137 1.07 5.97 -22.10
C TYR A 137 2.35 6.77 -21.86
N ALA A 138 2.26 7.92 -21.19
CA ALA A 138 3.43 8.67 -20.70
C ALA A 138 4.22 7.90 -19.60
N GLY A 139 3.61 6.87 -18.99
CA GLY A 139 4.23 6.03 -17.96
C GLY A 139 4.25 6.65 -16.56
N ILE A 140 3.62 7.82 -16.36
CA ILE A 140 3.58 8.52 -15.06
C ILE A 140 2.62 7.86 -14.07
N VAL A 141 1.58 7.16 -14.52
CA VAL A 141 0.67 6.38 -13.67
C VAL A 141 0.41 4.99 -14.25
N ARG A 142 0.08 4.03 -13.39
CA ARG A 142 -0.49 2.73 -13.78
C ARG A 142 -1.59 2.36 -12.81
N GLY A 143 -2.66 1.76 -13.32
CA GLY A 143 -3.81 1.40 -12.52
C GLY A 143 -4.93 0.80 -13.36
N LYS A 144 -6.13 0.73 -12.79
CA LYS A 144 -7.34 0.24 -13.46
C LYS A 144 -8.45 1.28 -13.41
N LEU A 145 -9.14 1.45 -14.52
CA LEU A 145 -10.36 2.24 -14.61
C LEU A 145 -11.56 1.34 -14.27
N ASP A 146 -12.28 1.66 -13.19
CA ASP A 146 -13.52 1.00 -12.81
C ASP A 146 -14.69 1.92 -13.14
N GLN A 147 -15.29 1.69 -14.31
CA GLN A 147 -16.39 2.49 -14.83
C GLN A 147 -17.69 2.28 -14.04
N LEU A 148 -17.87 1.13 -13.36
CA LEU A 148 -19.04 0.82 -12.55
C LEU A 148 -18.99 1.57 -11.21
N ARG A 149 -17.84 1.59 -10.56
CA ARG A 149 -17.60 2.34 -9.31
C ARG A 149 -17.20 3.80 -9.55
N ARG A 150 -17.07 4.22 -10.82
CA ARG A 150 -16.64 5.56 -11.25
C ARG A 150 -15.34 5.99 -10.56
N CYS A 151 -14.32 5.13 -10.59
CA CYS A 151 -13.04 5.43 -9.94
C CYS A 151 -11.83 4.87 -10.69
N PHE A 152 -10.71 5.57 -10.57
CA PHE A 152 -9.40 5.10 -11.01
C PHE A 152 -8.64 4.48 -9.83
N GLU A 153 -8.35 3.19 -9.88
CA GLU A 153 -7.55 2.47 -8.88
C GLU A 153 -6.06 2.54 -9.25
N VAL A 154 -5.33 3.39 -8.55
CA VAL A 154 -3.89 3.65 -8.74
C VAL A 154 -3.07 2.51 -8.14
N GLN A 155 -2.33 1.80 -8.99
CA GLN A 155 -1.32 0.81 -8.57
C GLN A 155 0.06 1.44 -8.43
N PHE A 156 0.37 2.40 -9.31
CA PHE A 156 1.63 3.12 -9.35
C PHE A 156 1.39 4.57 -9.79
N ALA A 157 2.15 5.49 -9.22
CA ALA A 157 2.31 6.86 -9.68
C ALA A 157 3.78 7.24 -9.53
N ALA A 158 4.33 7.96 -10.50
CA ALA A 158 5.67 8.51 -10.44
C ALA A 158 5.78 9.56 -9.34
N GLY A 159 6.96 9.68 -8.74
CA GLY A 159 7.24 10.78 -7.81
C GLY A 159 7.23 12.12 -8.54
N ARG A 160 6.66 13.14 -7.91
CA ARG A 160 6.87 14.54 -8.27
C ARG A 160 7.91 15.17 -7.34
N ASP A 161 8.29 16.40 -7.64
CA ASP A 161 9.05 17.30 -6.78
C ASP A 161 8.60 17.31 -5.31
N LEU A 162 9.59 17.22 -4.41
CA LEU A 162 9.37 17.32 -2.96
C LEU A 162 9.09 18.77 -2.57
N ARG A 163 7.95 19.00 -1.92
CA ARG A 163 7.66 20.28 -1.26
C ARG A 163 8.53 20.43 0.01
N PRO A 164 8.96 21.66 0.35
CA PRO A 164 9.67 21.93 1.60
C PRO A 164 8.95 21.32 2.82
N GLY A 165 9.67 20.49 3.59
CA GLY A 165 9.13 19.81 4.77
C GLY A 165 8.58 18.40 4.55
N GLN A 166 8.26 17.97 3.32
CA GLN A 166 7.72 16.60 3.08
C GLN A 166 8.68 15.49 3.51
N LEU A 167 9.99 15.70 3.39
CA LEU A 167 11.02 14.71 3.77
C LEU A 167 10.87 14.22 5.23
N GLY A 168 10.51 15.11 6.16
CA GLY A 168 10.27 14.72 7.56
C GLY A 168 9.06 13.78 7.71
N SER A 169 8.00 14.02 6.95
CA SER A 169 6.82 13.15 6.91
C SER A 169 7.13 11.78 6.30
N MET A 170 7.95 11.75 5.24
CA MET A 170 8.42 10.50 4.62
C MET A 170 9.24 9.65 5.61
N ILE A 171 10.18 10.27 6.31
CA ILE A 171 10.98 9.60 7.36
C ILE A 171 10.06 9.04 8.44
N GLN A 172 9.13 9.84 8.97
CA GLN A 172 8.21 9.39 10.02
C GLN A 172 7.31 8.23 9.55
N THR A 173 6.83 8.27 8.30
CA THR A 173 5.99 7.21 7.72
C THR A 173 6.77 5.90 7.60
N LEU A 174 8.02 5.95 7.15
CA LEU A 174 8.91 4.78 7.08
C LEU A 174 9.25 4.23 8.47
N SER A 175 9.54 5.10 9.45
CA SER A 175 9.78 4.69 10.85
C SER A 175 8.54 4.02 11.47
N ASN A 176 7.34 4.55 11.22
CA ASN A 176 6.09 3.95 11.68
C ASN A 176 5.84 2.59 11.04
N TRP A 177 6.12 2.43 9.75
CA TRP A 177 5.98 1.16 9.05
C TRP A 177 6.98 0.10 9.53
N LEU A 178 8.23 0.50 9.79
CA LEU A 178 9.24 -0.38 10.39
C LEU A 178 8.79 -0.88 11.76
N GLY A 179 8.42 0.03 12.68
CA GLY A 179 7.95 -0.35 14.02
C GLY A 179 6.67 -1.19 13.99
N THR A 180 5.77 -0.97 13.03
CA THR A 180 4.59 -1.82 12.82
C THR A 180 4.99 -3.23 12.38
N SER A 181 5.99 -3.34 11.50
CA SER A 181 6.50 -4.62 11.00
C SER A 181 7.21 -5.42 12.09
N ASP A 182 8.01 -4.76 12.93
CA ASP A 182 8.67 -5.38 14.09
C ASP A 182 7.64 -5.89 15.10
N ASN A 183 6.60 -5.09 15.41
CA ASN A 183 5.51 -5.51 16.31
C ASN A 183 4.72 -6.70 15.77
N LEU A 184 4.47 -6.76 14.45
CA LEU A 184 3.85 -7.93 13.81
C LEU A 184 4.74 -9.17 13.90
N LEU A 185 6.05 -9.02 13.68
CA LEU A 185 7.02 -10.11 13.78
C LEU A 185 7.10 -10.67 15.21
N ILE A 186 7.15 -9.81 16.23
CA ILE A 186 7.08 -10.20 17.64
C ILE A 186 5.78 -10.96 17.92
N SER A 187 4.63 -10.41 17.48
CA SER A 187 3.31 -11.04 17.67
C SER A 187 3.24 -12.44 17.04
N ILE A 188 3.83 -12.63 15.85
CA ILE A 188 3.91 -13.94 15.19
C ILE A 188 4.80 -14.90 15.99
N GLN A 189 5.96 -14.45 16.47
CA GLN A 189 6.87 -15.27 17.29
C GLN A 189 6.22 -15.71 18.62
N GLU A 190 5.44 -14.84 19.26
CA GLU A 190 4.66 -15.19 20.45
C GLU A 190 3.58 -16.23 20.16
N LYS A 191 2.86 -16.10 19.04
CA LYS A 191 1.85 -17.08 18.61
C LYS A 191 2.46 -18.45 18.29
N ILE A 192 3.66 -18.49 17.70
CA ILE A 192 4.41 -19.73 17.47
C ILE A 192 4.77 -20.39 18.82
N LYS A 193 5.42 -19.65 19.73
CA LYS A 193 5.78 -20.17 21.08
C LYS A 193 4.57 -20.68 21.87
N TRP A 194 3.44 -19.98 21.78
CA TRP A 194 2.19 -20.42 22.40
C TRP A 194 1.65 -21.71 21.79
N ALA A 195 1.66 -21.83 20.45
CA ALA A 195 1.22 -23.02 19.74
C ALA A 195 2.12 -24.25 20.04
N ASP A 196 3.44 -24.06 20.09
CA ASP A 196 4.39 -25.10 20.48
C ASP A 196 4.15 -25.57 21.92
N THR A 197 3.98 -24.63 22.85
CA THR A 197 3.70 -24.93 24.26
C THR A 197 2.39 -25.71 24.41
N MET A 198 1.33 -25.29 23.70
CA MET A 198 0.04 -25.98 23.72
C MET A 198 0.14 -27.38 23.12
N SER A 199 0.87 -27.53 22.01
CA SER A 199 1.13 -28.81 21.35
C SER A 199 1.83 -29.81 22.27
N GLU A 200 2.84 -29.37 23.03
CA GLU A 200 3.51 -30.23 24.01
C GLU A 200 2.63 -30.59 25.23
N LEU A 201 1.80 -29.65 25.69
CA LEU A 201 0.81 -29.93 26.75
C LEU A 201 -0.24 -30.95 26.29
N ASP A 202 -0.79 -30.80 25.08
CA ASP A 202 -1.76 -31.72 24.49
C ASP A 202 -1.17 -33.11 24.25
N LYS A 203 0.08 -33.20 23.75
CA LYS A 203 0.81 -34.47 23.62
C LYS A 203 0.96 -35.17 24.97
N LYS A 204 1.38 -34.43 26.01
CA LYS A 204 1.53 -34.96 27.37
C LYS A 204 0.19 -35.44 27.94
N HIS A 205 -0.87 -34.63 27.80
CA HIS A 205 -2.20 -34.98 28.29
C HIS A 205 -2.77 -36.21 27.57
N ARG A 206 -2.64 -36.28 26.24
CA ARG A 206 -3.04 -37.46 25.46
C ARG A 206 -2.32 -38.71 25.94
N LYS A 207 -1.00 -38.65 26.15
CA LYS A 207 -0.22 -39.78 26.65
C LYS A 207 -0.69 -40.23 28.03
N GLU A 208 -0.94 -39.29 28.95
CA GLU A 208 -1.47 -39.61 30.29
C GLU A 208 -2.85 -40.29 30.23
N VAL A 209 -3.73 -39.85 29.31
CA VAL A 209 -5.02 -40.50 29.06
C VAL A 209 -4.85 -41.91 28.50
N GLU A 210 -3.95 -42.11 27.53
CA GLU A 210 -3.63 -43.42 26.95
C GLU A 210 -3.06 -44.39 28.01
N ASP A 211 -2.08 -43.94 28.81
CA ASP A 211 -1.48 -44.73 29.89
C ASP A 211 -2.54 -45.17 30.93
N ARG A 212 -3.44 -44.26 31.34
CA ARG A 212 -4.56 -44.57 32.25
C ARG A 212 -5.58 -45.53 31.65
N VAL A 213 -5.87 -45.42 30.34
CA VAL A 213 -6.76 -46.37 29.64
C VAL A 213 -6.14 -47.77 29.64
N GLU A 214 -4.84 -47.90 29.41
CA GLU A 214 -4.15 -49.20 29.47
C GLU A 214 -4.07 -49.78 30.89
N GLU A 215 -3.88 -48.96 31.92
CA GLU A 215 -3.98 -49.40 33.31
C GLU A 215 -5.39 -49.94 33.66
N VAL A 216 -6.44 -49.22 33.26
CA VAL A 216 -7.83 -49.66 33.47
C VAL A 216 -8.10 -50.97 32.73
N LYS A 217 -7.66 -51.12 31.46
CA LYS A 217 -7.76 -52.39 30.72
C LYS A 217 -7.05 -53.55 31.44
N LYS A 218 -5.82 -53.35 31.91
CA LYS A 218 -5.05 -54.37 32.65
C LYS A 218 -5.77 -54.79 33.94
N SER A 219 -6.22 -53.82 34.74
CA SER A 219 -6.91 -54.11 36.01
C SER A 219 -8.27 -54.80 35.82
N LEU A 220 -9.02 -54.46 34.77
CA LEU A 220 -10.24 -55.19 34.38
C LEU A 220 -9.93 -56.64 33.97
N THR A 221 -8.86 -56.85 33.21
CA THR A 221 -8.43 -58.19 32.76
C THR A 221 -8.02 -59.07 33.94
N LEU A 222 -7.26 -58.52 34.91
CA LEU A 222 -6.90 -59.19 36.16
C LEU A 222 -8.14 -59.53 37.02
N LYS A 223 -9.10 -58.61 37.16
CA LYS A 223 -10.36 -58.87 37.87
C LYS A 223 -11.18 -59.97 37.19
N LYS A 224 -11.18 -60.02 35.85
CA LYS A 224 -11.86 -61.07 35.06
C LYS A 224 -11.21 -62.45 35.19
N LEU A 225 -9.91 -62.52 35.44
CA LEU A 225 -9.20 -63.76 35.76
C LEU A 225 -9.51 -64.24 37.18
N HIS A 226 -9.53 -63.34 38.16
CA HIS A 226 -9.83 -63.70 39.56
C HIS A 226 -11.27 -64.19 39.79
N THR A 227 -12.26 -63.70 39.04
CA THR A 227 -13.67 -64.11 39.21
C THR A 227 -13.99 -65.50 38.64
N VAL A 228 -13.08 -66.13 37.88
CA VAL A 228 -13.25 -67.50 37.37
C VAL A 228 -12.81 -68.55 38.39
N SER A 229 -12.01 -68.19 39.39
CA SER A 229 -11.56 -69.09 40.47
C SER A 229 -12.60 -69.28 41.59
N ARG A 230 -13.82 -69.70 41.23
CA ARG A 230 -14.83 -70.19 42.19
C ARG A 230 -14.77 -71.73 42.21
N PRO A 231 -14.49 -72.39 43.35
CA PRO A 231 -14.38 -73.85 43.37
C PRO A 231 -15.73 -74.50 43.06
N THR A 232 -15.77 -75.31 42.00
CA THR A 232 -16.92 -76.15 41.66
C THR A 232 -17.04 -77.29 42.67
N LEU A 233 -17.91 -77.12 43.66
CA LEU A 233 -18.45 -78.22 44.46
C LEU A 233 -19.25 -79.15 43.54
N THR A 234 -18.74 -80.35 43.29
CA THR A 234 -19.43 -81.40 42.53
C THR A 234 -20.55 -81.99 43.38
N SER A 235 -21.77 -81.52 43.13
CA SER A 235 -23.00 -82.09 43.68
C SER A 235 -23.42 -83.35 42.91
N GLU A 236 -22.97 -84.53 43.34
CA GLU A 236 -23.65 -85.78 42.99
C GLU A 236 -24.78 -86.06 43.99
N GLY A 237 -26.01 -85.80 43.56
CA GLY A 237 -27.21 -86.14 44.32
C GLY A 237 -27.88 -87.39 43.75
N SER A 238 -28.20 -88.36 44.61
CA SER A 238 -29.18 -89.40 44.27
C SER A 238 -29.86 -90.00 45.50
N ARG A 239 -31.14 -89.61 45.72
CA ARG A 239 -32.29 -90.44 46.19
C ARG A 239 -32.09 -91.20 47.53
N ARG A 240 -32.93 -91.12 48.58
CA ARG A 240 -34.40 -91.03 48.75
C ARG A 240 -34.66 -90.69 50.26
N SER A 241 -35.85 -90.42 50.82
CA SER A 241 -37.25 -90.46 50.36
C SER A 241 -38.17 -89.52 51.19
N THR A 242 -39.43 -89.38 50.75
CA THR A 242 -40.70 -89.22 51.48
C THR A 242 -40.69 -89.24 53.03
N LEU A 243 -41.45 -88.39 53.75
CA LEU A 243 -42.93 -88.43 53.83
C LEU A 243 -43.57 -87.09 54.28
N ASN A 244 -44.90 -87.01 54.23
CA ASN A 244 -45.71 -85.78 54.31
C ASN A 244 -46.14 -85.37 55.74
N LEU A 245 -46.71 -84.16 55.78
CA LEU A 245 -47.93 -83.74 56.51
C LEU A 245 -47.77 -83.05 57.90
N VAL A 246 -48.27 -81.80 57.95
CA VAL A 246 -49.11 -81.14 59.00
C VAL A 246 -48.92 -81.66 60.44
N GLU A 247 -48.54 -80.85 61.42
CA GLU A 247 -49.09 -79.52 61.78
C GLU A 247 -48.02 -78.56 62.37
#